data_AF-A0A7X0RSX5-F1
#
_entry.id   AF-A0A7X0RSX5-F1
#
_cell.length_a   1.000
_cell.length_b   1.000
_cell.length_c   1.000
_cell.angle_alpha   90.00
_cell.angle_beta   90.00
_cell.angle_gamma   90.00
#
_symmetry.space_group_name_H-M   'P 1'
#
loop_
_entity.id
_entity.type
_entity.pdbx_description
1 polymer ?
#
loop_
_entity_poly.entity_id
_entity_poly.type
_entity_poly.pdbx_seq_one_letter_code
_entity_poly.pdbx_strand_id
1 'polypeptide(L)'
;MRIVLAPDSFKGTLSAAQVCAVMARGIGEELPDAAFDAVPMADGGEGTLDAIVNATAGERAEIVASGPFGSPGPASLGVIRQDGERWAVIEAAALFGLPLLRQEERNPLHTTSRGLGDAIRAALDLGIRRMVVGLGGSATNDGGMGMLSALGARFVNGQGEELRGFGRDLAAVARIDYAQLDPRLADCTLIAATDVANPLLGPQGATRVYGPQKGADPDAVERLEAGMARYADLTERAARVRYAEAPGAGAAGGLGAALLAVGARVEPGARVVGRMCRLEERIRQADLVVTGEGSSDGQTLYGKLPLHVAKTAQAAGKRTFLLSGSLGDRWEDLLHYFAGCLSTITRPAALEDCLPHAERHLHLASRNLGRLIAAGRP
;
A
#
# COMPACT_ATOMS: atom_id res chain seq x y z
N MET A 1 12.82 18.02 -24.03
CA MET A 1 11.55 17.95 -23.25
C MET A 1 11.76 16.98 -22.12
N ARG A 2 11.44 17.34 -20.88
CA ARG A 2 11.52 16.44 -19.72
C ARG A 2 10.13 15.93 -19.34
N ILE A 3 9.99 14.62 -19.25
CA ILE A 3 8.72 13.94 -18.95
C ILE A 3 8.90 13.14 -17.65
N VAL A 4 8.07 13.43 -16.65
CA VAL A 4 7.99 12.60 -15.44
C VAL A 4 7.02 11.47 -15.69
N LEU A 5 7.46 10.24 -15.44
CA LEU A 5 6.64 9.03 -15.50
C LEU A 5 6.37 8.58 -14.07
N ALA A 6 5.14 8.75 -13.59
CA ALA A 6 4.76 8.43 -12.21
C ALA A 6 3.53 7.49 -12.12
N PRO A 7 3.58 6.29 -12.72
CA PRO A 7 2.48 5.32 -12.68
C PRO A 7 2.48 4.45 -11.42
N ASP A 8 1.33 3.85 -11.12
CA ASP A 8 1.20 2.66 -10.28
C ASP A 8 1.51 1.38 -11.09
N SER A 9 1.58 0.25 -10.41
CA SER A 9 1.56 -1.08 -11.00
C SER A 9 0.27 -1.35 -11.79
N PHE A 10 0.40 -2.19 -12.82
CA PHE A 10 -0.76 -2.78 -13.49
C PHE A 10 -0.99 -4.13 -12.82
N LYS A 11 -1.83 -4.14 -11.78
CA LYS A 11 -2.03 -5.27 -10.86
C LYS A 11 -2.13 -6.61 -11.60
N GLY A 12 -1.31 -7.58 -11.18
CA GLY A 12 -1.24 -8.91 -11.77
C GLY A 12 -0.46 -9.01 -13.09
N THR A 13 0.16 -7.92 -13.58
CA THR A 13 0.90 -7.94 -14.86
C THR A 13 2.27 -7.25 -14.77
N LEU A 14 2.31 -5.93 -14.58
CA LEU A 14 3.54 -5.12 -14.62
C LEU A 14 3.72 -4.37 -13.30
N SER A 15 4.94 -4.41 -12.77
CA SER A 15 5.34 -3.54 -11.66
C SER A 15 5.38 -2.07 -12.11
N ALA A 16 5.24 -1.12 -11.19
CA ALA A 16 5.33 0.31 -11.51
C ALA A 16 6.64 0.68 -12.24
N ALA A 17 7.75 0.00 -11.91
CA ALA A 17 9.03 0.18 -12.58
C ALA A 17 9.01 -0.33 -14.04
N GLN A 18 8.37 -1.48 -14.30
CA GLN A 18 8.16 -1.98 -15.66
C GLN A 18 7.25 -1.05 -16.45
N VAL A 19 6.17 -0.52 -15.84
CA VAL A 19 5.28 0.45 -16.49
C VAL A 19 6.06 1.71 -16.90
N CYS A 20 6.89 2.27 -16.01
CA CYS A 20 7.80 3.38 -16.34
C CYS A 20 8.70 3.05 -17.55
N ALA A 21 9.35 1.88 -17.56
CA ALA A 21 10.25 1.49 -18.64
C ALA A 21 9.52 1.36 -19.99
N VAL A 22 8.33 0.77 -19.98
CA VAL A 22 7.51 0.59 -21.19
C VAL A 22 6.98 1.94 -21.71
N MET A 23 6.55 2.83 -20.81
CA MET A 23 6.13 4.19 -21.16
C MET A 23 7.28 4.99 -21.78
N ALA A 24 8.46 4.97 -21.15
CA ALA A 24 9.65 5.64 -21.66
C ALA A 24 10.03 5.13 -23.05
N ARG A 25 10.04 3.80 -23.24
CA ARG A 25 10.32 3.17 -24.56
C ARG A 25 9.31 3.63 -25.62
N GLY A 26 8.01 3.50 -25.33
CA GLY A 26 6.96 3.83 -26.31
C GLY A 26 6.94 5.31 -26.66
N ILE A 27 7.00 6.21 -25.68
CA ILE A 27 7.03 7.66 -25.93
C ILE A 27 8.33 8.07 -26.62
N GLY A 28 9.47 7.50 -26.23
CA GLY A 28 10.79 7.81 -26.77
C GLY A 28 10.98 7.45 -28.24
N GLU A 29 10.27 6.43 -28.74
CA GLU A 29 10.26 6.09 -30.18
C GLU A 29 9.75 7.23 -31.06
N GLU A 30 8.89 8.09 -30.53
CA GLU A 30 8.27 9.19 -31.27
C GLU A 30 8.82 10.56 -30.82
N LEU A 31 9.51 10.60 -29.67
CA LEU A 31 10.16 11.78 -29.11
C LEU A 31 11.60 11.43 -28.67
N PRO A 32 12.55 11.23 -29.60
CA PRO A 32 13.89 10.71 -29.31
C PRO A 32 14.73 11.63 -28.40
N ASP A 33 14.47 12.95 -28.44
CA ASP A 33 15.16 13.95 -27.60
C ASP A 33 14.46 14.21 -26.25
N ALA A 34 13.48 13.38 -25.88
CA ALA A 34 12.83 13.46 -24.58
C ALA A 34 13.71 12.85 -23.48
N ALA A 35 13.82 13.55 -22.35
CA ALA A 35 14.42 13.03 -21.13
C ALA A 35 13.30 12.49 -20.22
N PHE A 36 13.45 11.27 -19.73
CA PHE A 36 12.46 10.62 -18.86
C PHE A 36 12.95 10.56 -17.42
N ASP A 37 12.11 11.02 -16.50
CA ASP A 37 12.32 10.89 -15.06
C ASP A 37 11.31 9.86 -14.53
N ALA A 38 11.80 8.64 -14.32
CA ALA A 38 10.98 7.53 -13.84
C ALA A 38 10.81 7.60 -12.32
N VAL A 39 9.56 7.67 -11.88
CA VAL A 39 9.15 7.72 -10.48
C VAL A 39 8.09 6.64 -10.25
N PRO A 40 8.47 5.35 -10.17
CA PRO A 40 7.51 4.29 -9.84
C PRO A 40 6.78 4.65 -8.54
N MET A 41 5.45 4.66 -8.57
CA MET A 41 4.61 5.01 -7.43
C MET A 41 3.94 3.76 -6.86
N ALA A 42 3.42 3.87 -5.63
CA ALA A 42 2.61 2.85 -4.97
C ALA A 42 1.60 3.52 -4.00
N ASP A 43 0.54 2.81 -3.65
CA ASP A 43 -0.57 3.26 -2.79
C ASP A 43 -0.42 2.86 -1.31
N GLY A 44 0.78 2.44 -0.91
CA GLY A 44 1.05 1.83 0.39
C GLY A 44 0.89 0.29 0.38
N GLY A 45 0.55 -0.32 -0.76
CA GLY A 45 0.55 -1.76 -0.97
C GLY A 45 1.85 -2.31 -1.56
N GLU A 46 1.69 -3.34 -2.39
CA GLU A 46 2.79 -4.07 -3.03
C GLU A 46 3.71 -3.13 -3.83
N GLY A 47 5.01 -3.24 -3.60
CA GLY A 47 6.02 -2.45 -4.33
C GLY A 47 6.29 -1.06 -3.74
N THR A 48 5.67 -0.71 -2.61
CA THR A 48 5.96 0.52 -1.86
C THR A 48 7.42 0.57 -1.40
N LEU A 49 7.93 -0.55 -0.87
CA LEU A 49 9.32 -0.67 -0.45
C LEU A 49 10.29 -0.42 -1.61
N ASP A 50 10.05 -1.09 -2.73
CA ASP A 50 10.86 -1.00 -3.94
C ASP A 50 10.86 0.42 -4.51
N ALA A 51 9.67 1.03 -4.61
CA ALA A 51 9.49 2.39 -5.10
C ALA A 51 10.33 3.38 -4.28
N ILE A 52 10.21 3.35 -2.96
CA ILE A 52 10.88 4.32 -2.09
C ILE A 52 12.39 4.07 -2.03
N VAL A 53 12.84 2.82 -1.87
CA VAL A 53 14.28 2.49 -1.81
C VAL A 53 14.98 2.90 -3.09
N ASN A 54 14.41 2.58 -4.26
CA ASN A 54 15.00 2.94 -5.55
C ASN A 54 15.00 4.46 -5.76
N ALA A 55 13.92 5.16 -5.42
CA ALA A 55 13.82 6.61 -5.64
C ALA A 55 14.76 7.43 -4.75
N THR A 56 15.18 6.87 -3.61
CA THR A 56 16.03 7.53 -2.61
C THR A 56 17.47 7.03 -2.60
N ALA A 57 17.81 6.06 -3.47
CA ALA A 57 19.08 5.32 -3.42
C ALA A 57 19.35 4.75 -2.01
N GLY A 58 18.29 4.25 -1.37
CA GLY A 58 18.36 3.60 -0.07
C GLY A 58 18.92 2.19 -0.15
N GLU A 59 19.01 1.55 1.00
CA GLU A 59 19.54 0.20 1.15
C GLU A 59 18.46 -0.74 1.68
N ARG A 60 18.63 -2.05 1.46
CA ARG A 60 17.82 -3.07 2.13
C ARG A 60 18.61 -3.65 3.30
N ALA A 61 17.99 -3.66 4.46
CA ALA A 61 18.48 -4.40 5.62
C ALA A 61 17.80 -5.77 5.66
N GLU A 62 18.60 -6.84 5.66
CA GLU A 62 18.08 -8.19 5.88
C GLU A 62 17.73 -8.39 7.35
N ILE A 63 16.58 -9.02 7.58
CA ILE A 63 16.04 -9.31 8.90
C ILE A 63 15.46 -10.71 8.93
N VAL A 64 15.19 -11.21 10.14
CA VAL A 64 14.34 -12.39 10.34
C VAL A 64 12.99 -11.90 10.85
N ALA A 65 11.92 -12.28 10.16
CA ALA A 65 10.56 -11.92 10.53
C ALA A 65 9.62 -13.11 10.41
N SER A 66 8.57 -13.13 11.22
CA SER A 66 7.53 -14.15 11.15
C SER A 66 6.73 -14.00 9.85
N GLY A 67 6.59 -15.08 9.09
CA GLY A 67 5.70 -15.15 7.94
C GLY A 67 4.21 -15.22 8.34
N PRO A 68 3.30 -15.37 7.35
CA PRO A 68 1.85 -15.32 7.58
C PRO A 68 1.35 -16.39 8.56
N PHE A 69 2.03 -17.53 8.70
CA PHE A 69 1.67 -18.61 9.64
C PHE A 69 2.43 -18.56 10.97
N GLY A 70 3.22 -17.51 11.20
CA GLY A 70 3.97 -17.29 12.44
C GLY A 70 5.35 -17.95 12.51
N SER A 71 5.75 -18.72 11.50
CA SER A 71 7.10 -19.27 11.40
C SER A 71 8.10 -18.18 10.98
N PRO A 72 9.29 -18.08 11.61
CA PRO A 72 10.31 -17.13 11.21
C PRO A 72 10.90 -17.48 9.84
N GLY A 73 11.21 -16.46 9.05
CA GLY A 73 11.86 -16.58 7.76
C GLY A 73 12.67 -15.34 7.39
N PRO A 74 13.46 -15.41 6.31
CA PRO A 74 14.18 -14.25 5.79
C PRO A 74 13.20 -13.20 5.30
N ALA A 75 13.46 -11.94 5.64
CA ALA A 75 12.71 -10.79 5.18
C ALA A 75 13.67 -9.59 5.02
N SER A 76 13.15 -8.47 4.54
CA SER A 76 13.92 -7.23 4.47
C SER A 76 13.05 -6.01 4.79
N LEU A 77 13.70 -4.94 5.22
CA LEU A 77 13.14 -3.61 5.29
C LEU A 77 14.04 -2.64 4.53
N GLY A 78 13.47 -1.52 4.09
CA GLY A 78 14.22 -0.44 3.45
C GLY A 78 14.80 0.50 4.50
N VAL A 79 16.04 0.92 4.30
CA VAL A 79 16.70 1.97 5.09
C VAL A 79 17.04 3.11 4.14
N ILE A 80 16.39 4.25 4.33
CA ILE A 80 16.57 5.42 3.47
C ILE A 80 17.02 6.62 4.30
N ARG A 81 17.56 7.64 3.63
CA ARG A 81 17.81 8.95 4.22
C ARG A 81 16.91 10.00 3.60
N GLN A 82 16.16 10.71 4.43
CA GLN A 82 15.36 11.84 4.02
C GLN A 82 15.63 13.01 4.98
N ASP A 83 16.00 14.15 4.39
CA ASP A 83 16.27 15.40 5.12
C ASP A 83 17.31 15.23 6.25
N GLY A 84 18.32 14.40 6.01
CA GLY A 84 19.40 14.09 6.96
C GLY A 84 19.07 12.98 7.95
N GLU A 85 17.82 12.56 8.05
CA GLU A 85 17.34 11.55 9.00
C GLU A 85 17.19 10.18 8.35
N ARG A 86 17.38 9.11 9.14
CA ARG A 86 17.16 7.75 8.65
C ARG A 86 15.71 7.34 8.85
N TRP A 87 15.15 6.70 7.84
CA TRP A 87 13.80 6.13 7.86
C TRP A 87 13.84 4.64 7.55
N ALA A 88 12.95 3.89 8.20
CA ALA A 88 12.66 2.51 7.84
C ALA A 88 11.42 2.47 6.96
N VAL A 89 11.47 1.70 5.88
CA VAL A 89 10.31 1.43 5.01
C VAL A 89 9.97 -0.04 5.15
N ILE A 90 8.77 -0.32 5.63
CA ILE A 90 8.30 -1.68 5.91
C ILE A 90 7.02 -1.90 5.10
N GLU A 91 6.92 -3.04 4.43
CA GLU A 91 5.77 -3.38 3.60
C GLU A 91 5.08 -4.63 4.14
N ALA A 92 3.81 -4.52 4.52
CA ALA A 92 3.03 -5.64 5.03
C ALA A 92 2.90 -6.77 3.99
N ALA A 93 2.75 -6.42 2.71
CA ALA A 93 2.66 -7.40 1.63
C ALA A 93 3.92 -8.28 1.50
N ALA A 94 5.09 -7.73 1.78
CA ALA A 94 6.36 -8.47 1.75
C ALA A 94 6.53 -9.44 2.92
N LEU A 95 5.79 -9.26 4.02
CA LEU A 95 5.89 -10.09 5.23
C LEU A 95 4.78 -11.15 5.31
N PHE A 96 3.55 -10.75 4.96
CA PHE A 96 2.35 -11.59 5.07
C PHE A 96 1.28 -11.18 4.03
N GLY A 97 1.70 -10.81 2.83
CA GLY A 97 0.80 -10.45 1.74
C GLY A 97 0.09 -11.63 1.08
N LEU A 98 -1.03 -11.35 0.42
CA LEU A 98 -1.77 -12.34 -0.38
C LEU A 98 -0.94 -13.05 -1.45
N PRO A 99 0.04 -12.40 -2.13
CA PRO A 99 0.89 -13.08 -3.11
C PRO A 99 1.81 -14.16 -2.51
N LEU A 100 2.05 -14.14 -1.19
CA LEU A 100 2.88 -15.13 -0.50
C LEU A 100 2.12 -16.43 -0.20
N LEU A 101 0.80 -16.46 -0.41
CA LEU A 101 -0.07 -17.59 -0.12
C LEU A 101 -0.65 -18.16 -1.40
N ARG A 102 -0.64 -19.50 -1.51
CA ARG A 102 -1.47 -20.20 -2.49
C ARG A 102 -2.94 -19.97 -2.16
N GLN A 103 -3.81 -20.07 -3.15
CA GLN A 103 -5.24 -19.80 -2.98
C GLN A 103 -5.87 -20.68 -1.89
N GLU A 104 -5.44 -21.93 -1.76
CA GLU A 104 -5.94 -22.90 -0.79
C GLU A 104 -5.43 -22.63 0.64
N GLU A 105 -4.35 -21.85 0.77
CA GLU A 105 -3.76 -21.47 2.06
C GLU A 105 -4.38 -20.21 2.65
N ARG A 106 -5.17 -19.48 1.85
CA ARG A 106 -5.82 -18.24 2.25
C ARG A 106 -6.92 -18.54 3.26
N ASN A 107 -6.61 -18.32 4.53
CA ASN A 107 -7.59 -18.37 5.60
C ASN A 107 -7.20 -17.37 6.71
N PRO A 108 -7.94 -16.26 6.88
CA PRO A 108 -7.54 -15.20 7.79
C PRO A 108 -7.70 -15.55 9.27
N LEU A 109 -8.35 -16.68 9.60
CA LEU A 109 -8.34 -17.25 10.95
C LEU A 109 -6.96 -17.79 11.34
N HIS A 110 -6.13 -18.11 10.35
CA HIS A 110 -4.84 -18.77 10.53
C HIS A 110 -3.62 -17.93 10.18
N THR A 111 -3.83 -16.69 9.72
CA THR A 111 -2.74 -15.77 9.43
C THR A 111 -2.50 -14.79 10.59
N THR A 112 -1.25 -14.32 10.72
CA THR A 112 -0.81 -13.39 11.77
C THR A 112 0.02 -12.24 11.20
N SER A 113 -0.10 -11.07 11.83
CA SER A 113 0.70 -9.88 11.53
C SER A 113 2.03 -9.80 12.29
N ARG A 114 2.43 -10.87 12.99
CA ARG A 114 3.63 -10.89 13.85
C ARG A 114 4.90 -10.40 13.16
N GLY A 115 5.10 -10.73 11.88
CA GLY A 115 6.25 -10.28 11.10
C GLY A 115 6.42 -8.76 11.05
N LEU A 116 5.32 -8.00 11.12
CA LEU A 116 5.40 -6.53 11.17
C LEU A 116 6.00 -6.06 12.50
N GLY A 117 5.64 -6.69 13.61
CA GLY A 117 6.24 -6.39 14.91
C GLY A 117 7.74 -6.74 14.93
N ASP A 118 8.12 -7.86 14.31
CA ASP A 118 9.52 -8.25 14.15
C ASP A 118 10.30 -7.22 13.30
N ALA A 119 9.72 -6.74 12.20
CA ALA A 119 10.33 -5.72 11.35
C ALA A 119 10.45 -4.35 12.03
N ILE A 120 9.43 -3.92 12.78
CA ILE A 120 9.49 -2.69 13.58
C ILE A 120 10.59 -2.83 14.65
N ARG A 121 10.66 -3.96 15.35
CA ARG A 121 11.71 -4.24 16.34
C ARG A 121 13.10 -4.18 15.71
N ALA A 122 13.29 -4.79 14.54
CA ALA A 122 14.56 -4.74 13.81
C ALA A 122 14.94 -3.30 13.43
N ALA A 123 13.98 -2.47 12.97
CA ALA A 123 14.23 -1.06 12.72
C ALA A 123 14.63 -0.28 14.00
N LEU A 124 14.00 -0.59 15.14
CA LEU A 124 14.36 0.00 16.43
C LEU A 124 15.78 -0.39 16.86
N ASP A 125 16.17 -1.64 16.64
CA ASP A 125 17.50 -2.19 16.94
C ASP A 125 18.59 -1.56 16.05
N LEU A 126 18.26 -1.22 14.81
CA LEU A 126 19.11 -0.39 13.93
C LEU A 126 19.21 1.07 14.42
N GLY A 127 18.47 1.46 15.45
CA GLY A 127 18.43 2.83 15.97
C GLY A 127 17.55 3.76 15.13
N ILE A 128 16.71 3.23 14.25
CA ILE A 128 15.80 4.04 13.43
C ILE A 128 14.55 4.38 14.27
N ARG A 129 14.09 5.63 14.21
CA ARG A 129 12.92 6.13 14.94
C ARG A 129 11.83 6.69 14.04
N ARG A 130 12.05 6.72 12.73
CA ARG A 130 11.06 7.17 11.75
C ARG A 130 10.76 6.02 10.81
N MET A 131 9.49 5.65 10.68
CA MET A 131 9.11 4.48 9.90
C MET A 131 7.86 4.76 9.09
N VAL A 132 7.88 4.29 7.84
CA VAL A 132 6.70 4.17 6.99
C VAL A 132 6.35 2.69 6.90
N VAL A 133 5.11 2.37 7.20
CA VAL A 133 4.55 1.03 7.11
C VAL A 133 3.46 1.02 6.04
N GLY A 134 3.73 0.39 4.89
CA GLY A 134 2.72 0.14 3.86
C GLY A 134 1.78 -0.99 4.28
N LEU A 135 0.47 -0.73 4.28
CA LEU A 135 -0.55 -1.69 4.74
C LEU A 135 -1.34 -2.38 3.59
N GLY A 136 -1.12 -2.04 2.33
CA GLY A 136 -1.85 -2.69 1.24
C GLY A 136 -1.45 -4.16 1.05
N GLY A 137 -2.37 -4.97 0.50
CA GLY A 137 -2.06 -6.35 0.06
C GLY A 137 -1.97 -7.43 1.15
N SER A 138 -2.31 -7.14 2.41
CA SER A 138 -2.20 -8.10 3.53
C SER A 138 -3.10 -9.35 3.40
N ALA A 139 -2.65 -10.50 3.89
CA ALA A 139 -3.45 -11.72 4.05
C ALA A 139 -4.07 -11.92 5.45
N THR A 140 -3.93 -10.94 6.35
CA THR A 140 -4.26 -11.07 7.78
C THR A 140 -5.59 -10.44 8.17
N ASN A 141 -6.23 -10.95 9.23
CA ASN A 141 -7.39 -10.34 9.88
C ASN A 141 -7.34 -10.57 11.40
N ASP A 142 -6.20 -10.25 12.00
CA ASP A 142 -5.88 -10.47 13.42
C ASP A 142 -5.94 -9.20 14.27
N GLY A 143 -6.43 -8.09 13.70
CA GLY A 143 -6.54 -6.81 14.42
C GLY A 143 -5.19 -6.24 14.85
N GLY A 144 -4.09 -6.66 14.22
CA GLY A 144 -2.74 -6.30 14.63
C GLY A 144 -2.28 -6.92 15.95
N MET A 145 -3.00 -7.91 16.49
CA MET A 145 -2.62 -8.59 17.73
C MET A 145 -1.24 -9.25 17.59
N GLY A 146 -0.95 -9.89 16.45
CA GLY A 146 0.36 -10.48 16.18
C GLY A 146 1.49 -9.46 16.25
N MET A 147 1.34 -8.32 15.56
CA MET A 147 2.28 -7.20 15.57
C MET A 147 2.51 -6.69 16.99
N LEU A 148 1.45 -6.36 17.73
CA LEU A 148 1.56 -5.83 19.09
C LEU A 148 2.22 -6.85 20.03
N SER A 149 1.93 -8.14 19.85
CA SER A 149 2.56 -9.22 20.62
C SER A 149 4.07 -9.31 20.35
N ALA A 150 4.48 -9.18 19.09
CA ALA A 150 5.91 -9.09 18.73
C ALA A 150 6.56 -7.78 19.21
N LEU A 151 5.80 -6.78 19.63
CA LEU A 151 6.32 -5.56 20.24
C LEU A 151 6.25 -5.58 21.78
N GLY A 152 5.80 -6.69 22.38
CA GLY A 152 5.82 -6.91 23.83
C GLY A 152 4.47 -6.72 24.54
N ALA A 153 3.39 -6.41 23.82
CA ALA A 153 2.04 -6.49 24.38
C ALA A 153 1.68 -7.96 24.69
N ARG A 154 0.91 -8.19 25.76
CA ARG A 154 0.43 -9.52 26.13
C ARG A 154 -1.09 -9.59 26.05
N PHE A 155 -1.59 -10.60 25.36
CA PHE A 155 -3.01 -10.88 25.22
C PHE A 155 -3.26 -12.24 25.84
N VAL A 156 -4.20 -12.32 26.80
CA VAL A 156 -4.51 -13.58 27.49
C VAL A 156 -5.98 -13.94 27.36
N ASN A 157 -6.26 -15.24 27.30
CA ASN A 157 -7.61 -15.78 27.27
C ASN A 157 -8.23 -15.90 28.68
N GLY A 158 -9.48 -16.39 28.76
CA GLY A 158 -10.19 -16.58 30.03
C GLY A 158 -9.55 -17.61 30.96
N GLN A 159 -8.68 -18.47 30.43
CA GLN A 159 -7.92 -19.49 31.17
C GLN A 159 -6.56 -18.97 31.64
N GLY A 160 -6.19 -17.73 31.28
CA GLY A 160 -4.91 -17.13 31.63
C GLY A 160 -3.75 -17.53 30.69
N GLU A 161 -4.05 -18.19 29.57
CA GLU A 161 -3.05 -18.58 28.57
C GLU A 161 -2.79 -17.44 27.60
N GLU A 162 -1.54 -17.30 27.18
CA GLU A 162 -1.12 -16.25 26.24
C GLU A 162 -1.50 -16.61 24.79
N LEU A 163 -2.13 -15.67 24.11
CA LEU A 163 -2.56 -15.79 22.73
C LEU A 163 -1.42 -15.39 21.79
N ARG A 164 -1.34 -16.06 20.63
CA ARG A 164 -0.22 -15.88 19.69
C ARG A 164 -0.44 -14.74 18.70
N GLY A 165 -1.69 -14.33 18.48
CA GLY A 165 -2.05 -13.22 17.62
C GLY A 165 -2.48 -13.67 16.22
N PHE A 166 -3.42 -14.61 16.14
CA PHE A 166 -4.09 -15.01 14.90
C PHE A 166 -5.52 -14.49 14.84
N GLY A 167 -6.14 -14.41 13.65
CA GLY A 167 -7.54 -14.01 13.51
C GLY A 167 -8.50 -14.84 14.39
N ARG A 168 -8.26 -16.15 14.52
CA ARG A 168 -9.05 -17.03 15.42
C ARG A 168 -8.96 -16.67 16.90
N ASP A 169 -7.92 -15.96 17.32
CA ASP A 169 -7.64 -15.63 18.72
C ASP A 169 -8.46 -14.40 19.18
N LEU A 170 -8.97 -13.57 18.24
CA LEU A 170 -9.71 -12.35 18.55
C LEU A 170 -10.85 -12.57 19.54
N ALA A 171 -11.63 -13.63 19.34
CA ALA A 171 -12.75 -13.96 20.22
C ALA A 171 -12.32 -14.52 21.59
N ALA A 172 -11.08 -14.99 21.74
CA ALA A 172 -10.59 -15.56 22.99
C ALA A 172 -10.03 -14.50 23.95
N VAL A 173 -9.72 -13.29 23.48
CA VAL A 173 -9.10 -12.24 24.29
C VAL A 173 -9.99 -11.89 25.48
N ALA A 174 -9.42 -11.97 26.69
CA ALA A 174 -10.06 -11.61 27.94
C ALA A 174 -9.35 -10.45 28.64
N ARG A 175 -8.02 -10.40 28.58
CA ARG A 175 -7.21 -9.29 29.16
C ARG A 175 -6.05 -8.93 28.24
N ILE A 176 -5.71 -7.64 28.25
CA ILE A 176 -4.63 -7.04 27.47
C ILE A 176 -3.71 -6.31 28.44
N ASP A 177 -2.41 -6.48 28.27
CA ASP A 177 -1.37 -5.83 29.07
C ASP A 177 -0.30 -5.21 28.15
N TYR A 178 -0.14 -3.90 28.24
CA TYR A 178 0.85 -3.12 27.49
C TYR A 178 2.10 -2.76 28.30
N ALA A 179 2.24 -3.24 29.54
CA ALA A 179 3.34 -2.87 30.42
C ALA A 179 4.73 -3.25 29.89
N GLN A 180 4.81 -4.23 28.99
CA GLN A 180 6.05 -4.69 28.35
C GLN A 180 6.14 -4.28 26.87
N LEU A 181 5.25 -3.41 26.40
CA LEU A 181 5.35 -2.85 25.06
C LEU A 181 6.68 -2.09 24.92
N ASP A 182 7.37 -2.27 23.79
CA ASP A 182 8.70 -1.70 23.56
C ASP A 182 8.70 -0.18 23.80
N PRO A 183 9.40 0.32 24.84
CA PRO A 183 9.32 1.71 25.24
C PRO A 183 9.87 2.66 24.18
N ARG A 184 10.71 2.18 23.26
CA ARG A 184 11.30 2.98 22.17
C ARG A 184 10.23 3.46 21.18
N LEU A 185 9.05 2.85 21.15
CA LEU A 185 7.93 3.27 20.30
C LEU A 185 7.42 4.67 20.67
N ALA A 186 7.54 5.08 21.93
CA ALA A 186 7.14 6.42 22.38
C ALA A 186 7.95 7.55 21.69
N ASP A 187 9.19 7.26 21.31
CA ASP A 187 10.08 8.19 20.61
C ASP A 187 9.98 8.08 19.08
N CYS A 188 9.07 7.24 18.57
CA CYS A 188 8.99 6.97 17.14
C CYS A 188 7.95 7.84 16.41
N THR A 189 8.30 8.21 15.17
CA THR A 189 7.34 8.65 14.17
C THR A 189 6.96 7.46 13.31
N LEU A 190 5.74 6.95 13.49
CA LEU A 190 5.19 5.86 12.69
C LEU A 190 4.12 6.39 11.74
N ILE A 191 4.28 6.13 10.44
CA ILE A 191 3.32 6.47 9.40
C ILE A 191 2.76 5.18 8.82
N ALA A 192 1.47 4.93 9.03
CA ALA A 192 0.72 3.89 8.36
C ALA A 192 0.25 4.42 6.99
N ALA A 193 0.87 3.94 5.91
CA ALA A 193 0.58 4.34 4.54
C ALA A 193 -0.51 3.43 3.95
N THR A 194 -1.70 4.00 3.69
CA THR A 194 -2.82 3.27 3.08
C THR A 194 -3.84 4.22 2.45
N ASP A 195 -4.38 3.84 1.30
CA ASP A 195 -5.50 4.54 0.64
C ASP A 195 -6.89 3.99 1.07
N VAL A 196 -6.92 3.03 2.00
CA VAL A 196 -8.15 2.48 2.57
C VAL A 196 -8.66 3.40 3.67
N ALA A 197 -9.87 3.94 3.51
CA ALA A 197 -10.52 4.78 4.52
C ALA A 197 -11.46 4.01 5.46
N ASN A 198 -11.68 2.72 5.20
CA ASN A 198 -12.62 1.86 5.92
C ASN A 198 -12.37 1.86 7.44
N PRO A 199 -13.45 1.92 8.26
CA PRO A 199 -13.34 1.77 9.71
C PRO A 199 -12.98 0.32 10.07
N LEU A 200 -12.73 0.05 11.35
CA LEU A 200 -12.39 -1.29 11.82
C LEU A 200 -13.58 -2.26 11.69
N LEU A 201 -14.78 -1.80 12.04
CA LEU A 201 -15.99 -2.62 12.22
C LEU A 201 -17.15 -2.13 11.34
N GLY A 202 -18.19 -2.95 11.25
CA GLY A 202 -19.46 -2.63 10.60
C GLY A 202 -19.50 -3.04 9.12
N PRO A 203 -20.57 -2.66 8.38
CA PRO A 203 -20.78 -3.09 7.00
C PRO A 203 -19.64 -2.71 6.04
N GLN A 204 -18.96 -1.60 6.33
CA GLN A 204 -17.77 -1.14 5.60
C GLN A 204 -16.46 -1.46 6.34
N GLY A 205 -16.51 -2.30 7.37
CA GLY A 205 -15.38 -2.64 8.22
C GLY A 205 -14.38 -3.59 7.55
N ALA A 206 -13.24 -3.78 8.23
CA ALA A 206 -12.11 -4.56 7.72
C ALA A 206 -12.52 -5.99 7.30
N THR A 207 -13.20 -6.69 8.21
CA THR A 207 -13.55 -8.10 8.03
C THR A 207 -14.58 -8.29 6.93
N ARG A 208 -15.64 -7.47 6.93
CA ARG A 208 -16.76 -7.63 5.99
C ARG A 208 -16.38 -7.28 4.56
N VAL A 209 -15.55 -6.24 4.38
CA VAL A 209 -15.14 -5.78 3.04
C VAL A 209 -13.97 -6.60 2.49
N TYR A 210 -12.95 -6.87 3.32
CA TYR A 210 -11.69 -7.45 2.86
C TYR A 210 -11.43 -8.89 3.33
N GLY A 211 -12.25 -9.44 4.21
CA GLY A 211 -12.17 -10.84 4.63
C GLY A 211 -12.37 -11.84 3.48
N PRO A 212 -13.39 -11.66 2.61
CA PRO A 212 -13.66 -12.62 1.52
C PRO A 212 -12.48 -12.82 0.57
N GLN A 213 -11.82 -11.74 0.13
CA GLN A 213 -10.63 -11.84 -0.74
C GLN A 213 -9.42 -12.51 -0.05
N LYS A 214 -9.41 -12.53 1.30
CA LYS A 214 -8.41 -13.23 2.11
C LYS A 214 -8.77 -14.69 2.40
N GLY A 215 -9.90 -15.17 1.87
CA GLY A 215 -10.36 -16.55 2.02
C GLY A 215 -11.29 -16.79 3.22
N ALA A 216 -11.88 -15.74 3.81
CA ALA A 216 -12.95 -15.93 4.80
C ALA A 216 -14.26 -16.31 4.09
N ASP A 217 -14.82 -17.47 4.46
CA ASP A 217 -16.20 -17.81 4.14
C ASP A 217 -17.19 -16.98 4.99
N PRO A 218 -18.51 -16.99 4.70
CA PRO A 218 -19.48 -16.20 5.45
C PRO A 218 -19.47 -16.43 6.97
N ASP A 219 -19.28 -17.68 7.41
CA ASP A 219 -19.24 -18.01 8.85
C ASP A 219 -17.97 -17.46 9.51
N ALA A 220 -16.82 -17.56 8.83
CA ALA A 220 -15.56 -16.98 9.26
C ALA A 220 -15.65 -15.45 9.33
N VAL A 221 -16.34 -14.80 8.38
CA VAL A 221 -16.58 -13.34 8.42
C VAL A 221 -17.35 -12.94 9.67
N GLU A 222 -18.47 -13.60 9.98
CA GLU A 222 -19.26 -13.27 11.18
C GLU A 222 -18.49 -13.53 12.48
N ARG A 223 -17.75 -14.64 12.54
CA ARG A 223 -16.92 -14.98 13.70
C ARG A 223 -15.79 -13.97 13.91
N LEU A 224 -15.08 -13.60 12.84
CA LEU A 224 -14.00 -12.62 12.89
C LEU A 224 -14.53 -11.23 13.26
N GLU A 225 -15.69 -10.84 12.73
CA GLU A 225 -16.29 -9.55 13.03
C GLU A 225 -16.70 -9.45 14.51
N ALA A 226 -17.39 -10.47 15.04
CA ALA A 226 -17.77 -10.51 16.45
C ALA A 226 -16.54 -10.52 17.38
N GLY A 227 -15.50 -11.27 17.01
CA GLY A 227 -14.22 -11.28 17.71
C GLY A 227 -13.53 -9.91 17.67
N MET A 228 -13.48 -9.27 16.51
CA MET A 228 -12.89 -7.95 16.30
C MET A 228 -13.60 -6.88 17.12
N ALA A 229 -14.92 -6.92 17.20
CA ALA A 229 -15.70 -5.95 17.97
C ALA A 229 -15.35 -5.99 19.46
N ARG A 230 -15.24 -7.20 20.05
CA ARG A 230 -14.81 -7.37 21.43
C ARG A 230 -13.34 -6.98 21.63
N TYR A 231 -12.47 -7.38 20.71
CA TYR A 231 -11.06 -7.03 20.74
C TYR A 231 -10.85 -5.51 20.70
N ALA A 232 -11.57 -4.80 19.84
CA ALA A 232 -11.53 -3.35 19.71
C ALA A 232 -11.90 -2.65 21.03
N ASP A 233 -13.01 -3.04 21.66
CA ASP A 233 -13.43 -2.46 22.94
C ASP A 233 -12.38 -2.67 24.05
N LEU A 234 -11.79 -3.86 24.14
CA LEU A 234 -10.74 -4.16 25.12
C LEU A 234 -9.46 -3.36 24.87
N THR A 235 -9.05 -3.25 23.60
CA THR A 235 -7.82 -2.57 23.21
C THR A 235 -7.93 -1.04 23.36
N GLU A 236 -9.05 -0.44 22.96
CA GLU A 236 -9.30 1.00 23.17
C GLU A 236 -9.31 1.37 24.67
N ARG A 237 -9.91 0.53 25.52
CA ARG A 237 -9.88 0.73 26.98
C ARG A 237 -8.48 0.64 27.56
N ALA A 238 -7.70 -0.35 27.13
CA ALA A 238 -6.33 -0.57 27.60
C ALA A 238 -5.38 0.54 27.12
N ALA A 239 -5.52 0.99 25.87
CA ALA A 239 -4.72 2.07 25.29
C ALA A 239 -5.20 3.48 25.70
N ARG A 240 -6.45 3.60 26.17
CA ARG A 240 -7.15 4.88 26.42
C ARG A 240 -7.23 5.78 25.18
N VAL A 241 -7.34 5.18 24.01
CA VAL A 241 -7.46 5.86 22.71
C VAL A 241 -8.63 5.24 21.97
N ARG A 242 -9.48 6.07 21.34
CA ARG A 242 -10.50 5.59 20.41
C ARG A 242 -9.98 5.65 18.98
N TYR A 243 -10.07 4.55 18.27
CA TYR A 243 -9.59 4.41 16.89
C TYR A 243 -10.47 3.53 16.02
N ALA A 244 -11.44 2.78 16.55
CA ALA A 244 -12.22 1.82 15.77
C ALA A 244 -12.99 2.48 14.60
N GLU A 245 -13.40 3.74 14.79
CA GLU A 245 -14.09 4.57 13.79
C GLU A 245 -13.14 5.48 13.00
N ALA A 246 -11.85 5.50 13.32
CA ALA A 246 -10.90 6.36 12.64
C ALA A 246 -10.75 5.94 11.17
N PRO A 247 -10.63 6.90 10.23
CA PRO A 247 -10.37 6.58 8.83
C PRO A 247 -9.10 5.73 8.68
N GLY A 248 -9.23 4.60 7.99
CA GLY A 248 -8.14 3.64 7.77
C GLY A 248 -7.84 2.72 8.95
N ALA A 249 -8.63 2.75 10.03
CA ALA A 249 -8.52 1.79 11.12
C ALA A 249 -8.70 0.34 10.66
N GLY A 250 -9.53 0.12 9.63
CA GLY A 250 -9.76 -1.20 9.05
C GLY A 250 -8.66 -1.68 8.08
N ALA A 251 -7.68 -0.84 7.77
CA ALA A 251 -6.60 -1.20 6.86
C ALA A 251 -5.87 -2.45 7.35
N ALA A 252 -5.52 -3.33 6.40
CA ALA A 252 -4.84 -4.60 6.64
C ALA A 252 -5.47 -5.49 7.73
N GLY A 253 -6.80 -5.57 7.79
CA GLY A 253 -7.48 -6.47 8.75
C GLY A 253 -7.41 -5.98 10.19
N GLY A 254 -7.39 -4.66 10.38
CA GLY A 254 -7.34 -4.00 11.69
C GLY A 254 -5.93 -3.63 12.17
N LEU A 255 -4.92 -3.80 11.32
CA LEU A 255 -3.56 -3.32 11.60
C LEU A 255 -3.48 -1.79 11.66
N GLY A 256 -4.27 -1.08 10.86
CA GLY A 256 -4.36 0.38 10.95
C GLY A 256 -4.78 0.85 12.35
N ALA A 257 -5.81 0.21 12.92
CA ALA A 257 -6.24 0.42 14.30
C ALA A 257 -5.13 0.14 15.33
N ALA A 258 -4.43 -0.99 15.20
CA ALA A 258 -3.34 -1.33 16.11
C ALA A 258 -2.16 -0.35 16.04
N LEU A 259 -1.84 0.15 14.85
CA LEU A 259 -0.81 1.17 14.67
C LEU A 259 -1.23 2.52 15.28
N LEU A 260 -2.49 2.92 15.11
CA LEU A 260 -3.06 4.10 15.79
C LEU A 260 -2.97 3.95 17.32
N ALA A 261 -3.24 2.75 17.85
CA ALA A 261 -3.16 2.47 19.29
C ALA A 261 -1.75 2.69 19.88
N VAL A 262 -0.70 2.53 19.07
CA VAL A 262 0.70 2.79 19.48
C VAL A 262 1.21 4.17 19.01
N GLY A 263 0.31 5.08 18.64
CA GLY A 263 0.63 6.47 18.32
C GLY A 263 1.05 6.74 16.87
N ALA A 264 0.86 5.78 15.96
CA ALA A 264 1.08 6.03 14.54
C ALA A 264 0.05 7.02 13.96
N ARG A 265 0.37 7.57 12.79
CA ARG A 265 -0.55 8.37 11.98
C ARG A 265 -0.90 7.61 10.72
N VAL A 266 -2.17 7.61 10.35
CA VAL A 266 -2.60 7.09 9.05
C VAL A 266 -2.54 8.22 8.03
N GLU A 267 -1.82 7.99 6.94
CA GLU A 267 -1.72 8.92 5.81
C GLU A 267 -1.99 8.18 4.49
N PRO A 268 -2.60 8.84 3.47
CA PRO A 268 -2.77 8.26 2.14
C PRO A 268 -1.44 7.77 1.59
N GLY A 269 -1.39 6.51 1.15
CA GLY A 269 -0.15 5.85 0.77
C GLY A 269 0.49 6.51 -0.45
N ALA A 270 -0.30 6.86 -1.46
CA ALA A 270 0.21 7.56 -2.64
C ALA A 270 0.88 8.89 -2.28
N ARG A 271 0.36 9.61 -1.27
CA ARG A 271 0.95 10.86 -0.78
C ARG A 271 2.25 10.63 -0.03
N VAL A 272 2.30 9.61 0.82
CA VAL A 272 3.52 9.25 1.57
C VAL A 272 4.63 8.85 0.59
N VAL A 273 4.32 7.97 -0.35
CA VAL A 273 5.27 7.53 -1.40
C VAL A 273 5.71 8.73 -2.24
N GLY A 274 4.78 9.58 -2.70
CA GLY A 274 5.12 10.78 -3.46
C GLY A 274 6.05 11.73 -2.72
N ARG A 275 5.84 11.93 -1.42
CA ARG A 275 6.72 12.73 -0.56
C ARG A 275 8.11 12.10 -0.43
N MET A 276 8.18 10.80 -0.19
CA MET A 276 9.45 10.06 -0.02
C MET A 276 10.26 10.03 -1.33
N CYS A 277 9.58 9.91 -2.48
CA CYS A 277 10.19 9.92 -3.81
C CYS A 277 10.49 11.33 -4.36
N ARG A 278 10.19 12.39 -3.59
CA ARG A 278 10.31 13.81 -3.99
C ARG A 278 9.57 14.13 -5.29
N LEU A 279 8.39 13.54 -5.46
CA LEU A 279 7.59 13.65 -6.69
C LEU A 279 7.32 15.11 -7.07
N GLU A 280 6.95 15.95 -6.10
CA GLU A 280 6.64 17.36 -6.35
C GLU A 280 7.85 18.13 -6.93
N GLU A 281 9.05 17.92 -6.39
CA GLU A 281 10.28 18.55 -6.87
C GLU A 281 10.59 18.14 -8.32
N ARG A 282 10.43 16.84 -8.62
CA ARG A 282 10.64 16.29 -9.98
C ARG A 282 9.62 16.86 -10.97
N ILE A 283 8.36 16.92 -10.58
CA ILE A 283 7.26 17.48 -11.39
C ILE A 283 7.49 18.97 -11.70
N ARG A 284 7.94 19.79 -10.74
CA ARG A 284 8.21 21.22 -11.00
C ARG A 284 9.22 21.43 -12.13
N GLN A 285 10.18 20.53 -12.26
CA GLN A 285 11.23 20.56 -13.28
C GLN A 285 10.81 19.90 -14.62
N ALA A 286 9.62 19.29 -14.70
CA ALA A 286 9.13 18.62 -15.88
C ALA A 286 8.40 19.57 -16.84
N ASP A 287 8.31 19.20 -18.11
CA ASP A 287 7.42 19.83 -19.10
C ASP A 287 6.04 19.17 -19.11
N LEU A 288 6.01 17.87 -18.78
CA LEU A 288 4.83 17.01 -18.84
C LEU A 288 4.93 15.88 -17.82
N VAL A 289 3.78 15.40 -17.35
CA VAL A 289 3.66 14.21 -16.49
C VAL A 289 2.82 13.14 -17.18
N VAL A 290 3.23 11.88 -17.07
CA VAL A 290 2.43 10.72 -17.48
C VAL A 290 2.31 9.78 -16.29
N THR A 291 1.09 9.32 -15.99
CA THR A 291 0.81 8.35 -14.94
C THR A 291 -0.09 7.25 -15.51
N GLY A 292 -0.39 6.24 -14.71
CA GLY A 292 -1.17 5.09 -15.12
C GLY A 292 -1.50 4.17 -13.96
N GLU A 293 -2.54 3.37 -14.12
CA GLU A 293 -2.90 2.25 -13.25
C GLU A 293 -3.58 1.15 -14.08
N GLY A 294 -3.77 -0.04 -13.52
CA GLY A 294 -4.39 -1.16 -14.26
C GLY A 294 -5.85 -0.91 -14.67
N SER A 295 -6.62 -0.14 -13.91
CA SER A 295 -8.00 0.23 -14.23
C SER A 295 -8.34 1.55 -13.56
N SER A 296 -8.86 2.50 -14.33
CA SER A 296 -9.27 3.82 -13.84
C SER A 296 -10.76 4.01 -14.07
N ASP A 297 -11.47 4.43 -13.04
CA ASP A 297 -12.93 4.64 -13.05
C ASP A 297 -13.28 5.86 -12.19
N GLY A 298 -14.58 6.12 -12.01
CA GLY A 298 -15.05 7.16 -11.11
C GLY A 298 -14.60 6.97 -9.65
N GLN A 299 -14.08 5.81 -9.26
CA GLN A 299 -13.50 5.62 -7.93
C GLN A 299 -12.09 6.18 -7.81
N THR A 300 -11.35 6.30 -8.92
CA THR A 300 -10.03 6.94 -8.95
C THR A 300 -10.09 8.39 -8.46
N LEU A 301 -11.26 9.05 -8.60
CA LEU A 301 -11.54 10.38 -8.04
C LEU A 301 -11.52 10.44 -6.50
N TYR A 302 -11.71 9.32 -5.80
CA TYR A 302 -11.72 9.28 -4.33
C TYR A 302 -10.31 9.22 -3.72
N GLY A 303 -9.30 9.73 -4.44
CA GLY A 303 -7.96 9.93 -3.89
C GLY A 303 -6.96 8.81 -4.19
N LYS A 304 -7.20 8.00 -5.23
CA LYS A 304 -6.21 7.02 -5.70
C LYS A 304 -4.96 7.70 -6.26
N LEU A 305 -3.91 6.92 -6.41
CA LEU A 305 -2.58 7.33 -6.86
C LEU A 305 -2.57 8.21 -8.13
N PRO A 306 -3.25 7.87 -9.25
CA PRO A 306 -3.17 8.72 -10.44
C PRO A 306 -3.73 10.13 -10.21
N LEU A 307 -4.78 10.25 -9.38
CA LEU A 307 -5.33 11.54 -9.02
C LEU A 307 -4.37 12.36 -8.15
N HIS A 308 -3.65 11.70 -7.23
CA HIS A 308 -2.62 12.37 -6.44
C HIS A 308 -1.51 12.96 -7.33
N VAL A 309 -1.05 12.18 -8.32
CA VAL A 309 -0.06 12.64 -9.30
C VAL A 309 -0.60 13.81 -10.11
N ALA A 310 -1.82 13.71 -10.63
CA ALA A 310 -2.45 14.76 -11.43
C ALA A 310 -2.64 16.06 -10.64
N LYS A 311 -3.10 15.99 -9.40
CA LYS A 311 -3.24 17.17 -8.51
C LYS A 311 -1.90 17.81 -8.20
N THR A 312 -0.86 16.99 -7.97
CA THR A 312 0.51 17.48 -7.74
C THR A 312 1.06 18.21 -8.98
N ALA A 313 0.83 17.64 -10.16
CA ALA A 313 1.18 18.26 -11.44
C ALA A 313 0.43 19.55 -11.71
N GLN A 314 -0.89 19.57 -11.46
CA GLN A 314 -1.72 20.75 -11.65
C GLN A 314 -1.31 21.90 -10.72
N ALA A 315 -0.97 21.60 -9.45
CA ALA A 315 -0.44 22.59 -8.52
C ALA A 315 0.89 23.21 -9.00
N ALA A 316 1.69 22.46 -9.78
CA ALA A 316 2.91 22.93 -10.42
C ALA A 316 2.68 23.50 -11.85
N GLY A 317 1.43 23.66 -12.28
CA GLY A 317 1.08 24.15 -13.62
C GLY A 317 1.44 23.19 -14.76
N LYS A 318 1.62 21.90 -14.48
CA LYS A 318 2.02 20.87 -15.45
C LYS A 318 0.82 20.09 -15.96
N ARG A 319 0.83 19.75 -17.25
CA ARG A 319 -0.17 18.88 -17.88
C ARG A 319 0.15 17.41 -17.54
N THR A 320 -0.90 16.64 -17.28
CA THR A 320 -0.78 15.21 -16.95
C THR A 320 -1.60 14.37 -17.92
N PHE A 321 -1.03 13.29 -18.43
CA PHE A 321 -1.76 12.26 -19.18
C PHE A 321 -1.90 10.99 -18.36
N LEU A 322 -3.03 10.31 -18.50
CA LEU A 322 -3.32 9.01 -17.89
C LEU A 322 -3.30 7.92 -18.96
N LEU A 323 -2.46 6.91 -18.78
CA LEU A 323 -2.53 5.65 -19.53
C LEU A 323 -3.03 4.56 -18.58
N SER A 324 -4.27 4.13 -18.77
CA SER A 324 -4.91 3.14 -17.91
C SER A 324 -5.04 1.81 -18.65
N GLY A 325 -4.87 0.68 -17.94
CA GLY A 325 -5.13 -0.64 -18.51
C GLY A 325 -6.52 -0.69 -19.15
N SER A 326 -7.55 -0.34 -18.38
CA SER A 326 -8.92 -0.08 -18.84
C SER A 326 -9.48 1.24 -18.28
N LEU A 327 -10.51 1.78 -18.92
CA LEU A 327 -11.32 2.89 -18.43
C LEU A 327 -12.72 2.36 -18.12
N GLY A 328 -13.14 2.46 -16.86
CA GLY A 328 -14.42 1.95 -16.36
C GLY A 328 -15.50 3.04 -16.27
N ASP A 329 -16.56 2.77 -15.52
CA ASP A 329 -17.70 3.69 -15.38
C ASP A 329 -17.27 5.07 -14.85
N ARG A 330 -17.82 6.14 -15.45
CA ARG A 330 -17.57 7.55 -15.09
C ARG A 330 -16.09 7.95 -15.14
N TRP A 331 -15.28 7.32 -15.98
CA TRP A 331 -13.89 7.73 -16.17
C TRP A 331 -13.78 9.15 -16.76
N GLU A 332 -14.81 9.64 -17.45
CA GLU A 332 -14.85 10.96 -18.09
C GLU A 332 -14.65 12.10 -17.10
N ASP A 333 -15.10 11.92 -15.85
CA ASP A 333 -14.91 12.87 -14.75
C ASP A 333 -13.41 13.11 -14.44
N LEU A 334 -12.54 12.16 -14.80
CA LEU A 334 -11.08 12.30 -14.66
C LEU A 334 -10.51 13.37 -15.61
N LEU A 335 -11.19 13.69 -16.72
CA LEU A 335 -10.74 14.72 -17.69
C LEU A 335 -10.63 16.13 -17.08
N HIS A 336 -11.20 16.36 -15.89
CA HIS A 336 -10.99 17.60 -15.14
C HIS A 336 -9.57 17.76 -14.60
N TYR A 337 -8.83 16.66 -14.44
CA TYR A 337 -7.48 16.62 -13.88
C TYR A 337 -6.41 16.23 -14.90
N PHE A 338 -6.80 15.54 -15.97
CA PHE A 338 -5.90 15.05 -17.00
C PHE A 338 -6.12 15.77 -18.32
N ALA A 339 -5.01 16.07 -19.02
CA ALA A 339 -5.04 16.57 -20.40
C ALA A 339 -5.54 15.51 -21.39
N GLY A 340 -5.50 14.23 -21.02
CA GLY A 340 -6.09 13.12 -21.74
C GLY A 340 -5.98 11.83 -20.96
N CYS A 341 -7.01 11.00 -21.06
CA CYS A 341 -7.06 9.65 -20.51
C CYS A 341 -7.15 8.66 -21.66
N LEU A 342 -6.24 7.68 -21.71
CA LEU A 342 -6.21 6.66 -22.76
C LEU A 342 -6.25 5.26 -22.14
N SER A 343 -7.08 4.40 -22.71
CA SER A 343 -7.05 2.96 -22.45
C SER A 343 -5.92 2.31 -23.24
N THR A 344 -5.22 1.36 -22.63
CA THR A 344 -4.20 0.56 -23.35
C THR A 344 -4.82 -0.53 -24.23
N ILE A 345 -6.05 -0.95 -23.93
CA ILE A 345 -6.76 -1.97 -24.71
C ILE A 345 -7.34 -1.34 -25.98
N THR A 346 -6.99 -1.93 -27.12
CA THR A 346 -7.34 -1.38 -28.46
C THR A 346 -8.51 -2.09 -29.13
N ARG A 347 -9.01 -3.18 -28.57
CA ARG A 347 -10.14 -3.96 -29.10
C ARG A 347 -10.89 -4.67 -27.98
N PRO A 348 -12.19 -5.00 -28.15
CA PRO A 348 -12.87 -5.91 -27.24
C PRO A 348 -12.10 -7.23 -27.11
N ALA A 349 -11.82 -7.63 -25.87
CA ALA A 349 -11.12 -8.86 -25.52
C ALA A 349 -11.46 -9.29 -24.09
N ALA A 350 -11.35 -10.59 -23.80
CA ALA A 350 -11.50 -11.10 -22.45
C ALA A 350 -10.30 -10.68 -21.59
N LEU A 351 -10.48 -10.62 -20.27
CA LEU A 351 -9.42 -10.17 -19.37
C LEU A 351 -8.20 -11.11 -19.44
N GLU A 352 -8.46 -12.41 -19.55
CA GLU A 352 -7.48 -13.48 -19.66
C GLU A 352 -6.59 -13.34 -20.90
N ASP A 353 -7.10 -12.72 -21.97
CA ASP A 353 -6.34 -12.43 -23.19
C ASP A 353 -5.56 -11.12 -23.08
N CYS A 354 -6.03 -10.17 -22.27
CA CYS A 354 -5.41 -8.86 -22.10
C CYS A 354 -4.17 -8.92 -21.19
N LEU A 355 -4.27 -9.62 -20.05
CA LEU A 355 -3.22 -9.62 -19.01
C LEU A 355 -1.85 -10.10 -19.53
N PRO A 356 -1.74 -11.21 -20.30
CA PRO A 356 -0.45 -11.67 -20.83
C PRO A 356 0.20 -10.71 -21.84
N HIS A 357 -0.59 -9.78 -22.40
CA HIS A 357 -0.15 -8.84 -23.41
C HIS A 357 -0.09 -7.39 -22.91
N ALA A 358 -0.22 -7.16 -21.59
CA ALA A 358 -0.26 -5.84 -20.98
C ALA A 358 0.93 -4.96 -21.38
N GLU A 359 2.16 -5.50 -21.43
CA GLU A 359 3.35 -4.75 -21.89
C GLU A 359 3.19 -4.23 -23.31
N ARG A 360 2.73 -5.09 -24.23
CA ARG A 360 2.53 -4.71 -25.63
C ARG A 360 1.45 -3.65 -25.77
N HIS A 361 0.35 -3.79 -25.05
CA HIS A 361 -0.76 -2.84 -25.05
C HIS A 361 -0.31 -1.47 -24.52
N LEU A 362 0.38 -1.44 -23.39
CA LEU A 362 0.93 -0.22 -22.81
C LEU A 362 1.97 0.43 -23.73
N HIS A 363 2.85 -0.34 -24.36
CA HIS A 363 3.84 0.16 -25.29
C HIS A 363 3.19 0.90 -26.48
N LEU A 364 2.20 0.28 -27.12
CA LEU A 364 1.47 0.88 -28.24
C LEU A 364 0.71 2.15 -27.84
N ALA A 365 0.05 2.14 -26.67
CA ALA A 365 -0.63 3.31 -26.14
C ALA A 365 0.35 4.46 -25.83
N SER A 366 1.49 4.14 -25.23
CA SER A 366 2.56 5.09 -24.92
C SER A 366 3.15 5.70 -26.20
N ARG A 367 3.33 4.89 -27.24
CA ARG A 367 3.77 5.35 -28.56
C ARG A 367 2.76 6.29 -29.21
N ASN A 368 1.48 5.94 -29.19
CA ASN A 368 0.42 6.81 -29.70
C ASN A 368 0.36 8.14 -28.93
N LEU A 369 0.52 8.12 -27.60
CA LEU A 369 0.63 9.34 -26.82
C LEU A 369 1.84 10.19 -27.25
N GLY A 370 3.00 9.55 -27.46
CA GLY A 370 4.19 10.22 -28.00
C GLY A 370 3.91 10.94 -29.33
N ARG A 371 3.20 10.29 -30.26
CA ARG A 371 2.76 10.90 -31.53
C ARG A 371 1.85 12.11 -31.33
N LEU A 372 0.87 12.00 -30.44
CA LEU A 372 -0.05 13.10 -30.15
C LEU A 372 0.69 14.31 -29.55
N ILE A 373 1.64 14.06 -28.64
CA ILE A 373 2.48 15.11 -28.07
C ILE A 373 3.35 15.75 -29.16
N ALA A 374 3.94 14.95 -30.06
CA ALA A 374 4.77 15.45 -31.16
C ALA A 374 3.96 16.33 -32.12
N ALA A 375 2.76 15.89 -32.50
CA ALA A 375 1.86 16.63 -33.40
C ALA A 375 1.32 17.94 -32.81
N GLY A 376 1.21 18.02 -31.47
CA GLY A 376 0.78 19.22 -30.76
C GLY A 376 1.90 20.23 -30.51
N ARG A 377 3.14 19.97 -30.96
CA ARG A 377 4.23 20.96 -30.92
C ARG A 377 4.07 21.95 -32.07
N PRO A 378 4.20 23.26 -31.83
CA PRO A 378 4.16 24.27 -32.88
C PRO A 378 5.32 24.14 -33.87
#